data_AF-A0A2E7IPN2-F1
#
_entry.id   AF-A0A2E7IPN2-F1
#
_cell.length_a   1.000
_cell.length_b   1.000
_cell.length_c   1.000
_cell.angle_alpha   90.00
_cell.angle_beta   90.00
_cell.angle_gamma   90.00
#
_symmetry.space_group_name_H-M   'P 1'
#
loop_
_entity.id
_entity.type
_entity.pdbx_description
1 polymer ?
#
loop_
_entity_poly.entity_id
_entity_poly.type
_entity_poly.pdbx_seq_one_letter_code
_entity_poly.pdbx_strand_id
1 'polypeptide(L)'
;MDNPKISTSALARQLEVPVQQLFGTLKDYDWIRKIQDGWALTPKGEFEGGEYKTSKRYGRYIVWPAGLEQHPMLQALENNKMLSAAALGESVQLSGRAVNRCLAELGWLKRELHGWILTAAGKHSGGVQMENRQTDMLYALWPAGVAENPVLAARLQACAAAAAAGSATPGDDLFANQESYESVDGHGHDTRELLAICHWLYMAGVLHATQRQLPVEESLKADFYLPVNRVYIDYWSANASPAELKASMRKAEAYKNLGLAAIEIHAEDVSQLDDVMPRQLHKFGVQFT
;
A
#
# COMPACT_ATOMS: atom_id res chain seq x y z
N MET A 1 45.85 10.41 -0.16
CA MET A 1 44.56 10.86 0.40
C MET A 1 43.72 9.60 0.56
N ASP A 2 43.47 9.18 1.80
CA ASP A 2 42.70 7.95 2.07
C ASP A 2 41.27 8.15 1.60
N ASN A 3 40.88 7.46 0.53
CA ASN A 3 39.49 7.43 0.09
C ASN A 3 38.74 6.50 1.07
N PRO A 4 37.76 6.99 1.86
CA PRO A 4 37.10 6.17 2.86
C PRO A 4 36.45 4.95 2.19
N LYS A 5 36.72 3.76 2.71
CA LYS A 5 36.18 2.49 2.19
C LYS A 5 34.95 2.07 2.98
N ILE A 6 33.87 1.78 2.26
CA ILE A 6 32.57 1.43 2.81
C ILE A 6 32.16 0.01 2.39
N SER A 7 31.33 -0.67 3.19
CA SER A 7 30.82 -1.99 2.81
C SER A 7 29.84 -1.89 1.64
N THR A 8 29.61 -3.00 0.91
CA THR A 8 28.60 -3.03 -0.16
C THR A 8 27.21 -2.62 0.35
N SER A 9 26.85 -3.00 1.57
CA SER A 9 25.59 -2.57 2.20
C SER A 9 25.55 -1.07 2.53
N ALA A 10 26.69 -0.45 2.86
CA ALA A 10 26.77 0.98 3.10
C ALA A 10 26.76 1.76 1.79
N LEU A 11 27.44 1.27 0.75
CA LEU A 11 27.37 1.82 -0.61
C LEU A 11 25.94 1.80 -1.16
N ALA A 12 25.19 0.72 -0.93
CA ALA A 12 23.78 0.65 -1.31
C ALA A 12 22.93 1.73 -0.62
N ARG A 13 23.20 2.02 0.66
CA ARG A 13 22.50 3.10 1.38
C ARG A 13 22.88 4.48 0.86
N GLN A 14 24.15 4.69 0.52
CA GLN A 14 24.63 5.95 -0.05
C GLN A 14 24.01 6.23 -1.42
N LEU A 15 23.84 5.20 -2.25
CA LEU A 15 23.15 5.26 -3.53
C LEU A 15 21.61 5.21 -3.42
N GLU A 16 21.06 5.11 -2.20
CA GLU A 16 19.63 4.92 -1.94
C GLU A 16 18.97 3.74 -2.70
N VAL A 17 19.74 2.71 -3.06
CA VAL A 17 19.22 1.51 -3.75
C VAL A 17 19.04 0.34 -2.79
N PRO A 18 18.08 -0.56 -3.02
CA PRO A 18 17.98 -1.81 -2.29
C PRO A 18 19.31 -2.59 -2.31
N VAL A 19 19.77 -3.05 -1.14
CA VAL A 19 21.05 -3.77 -1.00
C VAL A 19 21.16 -4.94 -1.97
N GLN A 20 20.08 -5.70 -2.15
CA GLN A 20 20.02 -6.83 -3.09
C GLN A 20 20.18 -6.41 -4.55
N GLN A 21 19.65 -5.24 -4.93
CA GLN A 21 19.81 -4.69 -6.28
C GLN A 21 21.27 -4.35 -6.56
N LEU A 22 21.98 -3.73 -5.60
CA LEU A 22 23.41 -3.46 -5.75
C LEU A 22 24.22 -4.75 -5.88
N PHE A 23 23.95 -5.77 -5.05
CA PHE A 23 24.62 -7.07 -5.19
C PHE A 23 24.32 -7.75 -6.53
N GLY A 24 23.09 -7.65 -7.04
CA GLY A 24 22.72 -8.13 -8.38
C GLY A 24 23.52 -7.42 -9.47
N THR A 25 23.56 -6.08 -9.42
CA THR A 25 24.27 -5.25 -10.40
C THR A 25 25.77 -5.56 -10.40
N LEU A 26 26.41 -5.59 -9.23
CA LEU A 26 27.83 -5.93 -9.12
C LEU A 26 28.12 -7.34 -9.64
N LYS A 27 27.17 -8.27 -9.51
CA LYS A 27 27.30 -9.62 -10.08
C LYS A 27 27.14 -9.60 -11.60
N ASP A 28 26.15 -8.90 -12.13
CA ASP A 28 25.86 -8.86 -13.57
C ASP A 28 26.97 -8.16 -14.37
N TYR A 29 27.69 -7.23 -13.72
CA TYR A 29 28.90 -6.61 -14.28
C TYR A 29 30.19 -7.41 -14.02
N ASP A 30 30.09 -8.61 -13.45
CA ASP A 30 31.20 -9.51 -13.10
C ASP A 30 32.21 -8.90 -12.10
N TRP A 31 31.79 -8.00 -11.21
CA TRP A 31 32.66 -7.46 -10.16
C TRP A 31 32.72 -8.38 -8.95
N ILE A 32 31.61 -9.10 -8.70
CA ILE A 32 31.51 -10.12 -7.67
C ILE A 32 30.87 -11.38 -8.23
N ARG A 33 31.16 -12.53 -7.64
CA ARG A 33 30.54 -13.82 -7.98
C ARG A 33 30.04 -14.52 -6.73
N LYS A 34 28.96 -15.28 -6.87
CA LYS A 34 28.41 -16.06 -5.76
C LYS A 34 29.23 -17.34 -5.59
N ILE A 35 29.68 -17.61 -4.38
CA ILE A 35 30.38 -18.83 -3.96
C ILE A 35 29.56 -19.53 -2.85
N GLN A 36 29.96 -20.74 -2.45
CA GLN A 36 29.25 -21.51 -1.41
C GLN A 36 29.09 -20.71 -0.11
N ASP A 37 30.12 -19.97 0.29
CA ASP A 37 30.13 -19.15 1.51
C ASP A 37 30.02 -17.63 1.23
N GLY A 38 29.10 -17.24 0.33
CA GLY A 38 28.73 -15.83 0.13
C GLY A 38 29.21 -15.24 -1.19
N TRP A 39 29.83 -14.06 -1.12
CA TRP A 39 30.26 -13.29 -2.30
C TRP A 39 31.78 -13.20 -2.37
N ALA A 40 32.34 -13.56 -3.53
CA ALA A 40 33.74 -13.40 -3.83
C ALA A 40 33.95 -12.27 -4.84
N LEU A 41 34.91 -11.40 -4.56
CA LEU A 41 35.43 -10.39 -5.47
C LEU A 41 36.14 -11.06 -6.65
N THR A 42 35.93 -10.53 -7.86
CA THR A 42 36.61 -10.97 -9.09
C THR A 42 37.80 -10.05 -9.40
N PRO A 43 38.70 -10.42 -10.34
CA PRO A 43 39.76 -9.51 -10.80
C PRO A 43 39.23 -8.17 -11.34
N LYS A 44 38.04 -8.17 -11.95
CA LYS A 44 37.37 -6.95 -12.41
C LYS A 44 36.88 -6.09 -11.24
N GLY A 45 36.33 -6.71 -10.20
CA GLY A 45 35.95 -5.99 -8.97
C GLY A 45 37.17 -5.42 -8.22
N GLU A 46 38.30 -6.13 -8.21
CA GLU A 46 39.57 -5.62 -7.67
C GLU A 46 40.10 -4.42 -8.46
N PHE A 47 40.00 -4.48 -9.80
CA PHE A 47 40.37 -3.37 -10.67
C PHE A 47 39.55 -2.09 -10.38
N GLU A 48 38.27 -2.25 -10.08
CA GLU A 48 37.35 -1.15 -9.72
C GLU A 48 37.51 -0.70 -8.25
N GLY A 49 38.55 -1.15 -7.56
CA GLY A 49 38.93 -0.73 -6.21
C GLY A 49 38.26 -1.52 -5.08
N GLY A 50 37.59 -2.63 -5.39
CA GLY A 50 37.06 -3.55 -4.40
C GLY A 50 38.18 -4.23 -3.61
N GLU A 51 37.98 -4.39 -2.31
CA GLU A 51 38.95 -5.06 -1.44
C GLU A 51 38.26 -5.88 -0.35
N TYR A 52 38.99 -6.83 0.23
CA TYR A 52 38.50 -7.57 1.39
C TYR A 52 38.89 -6.89 2.70
N LYS A 53 37.92 -6.78 3.61
CA LYS A 53 38.14 -6.37 5.00
C LYS A 53 37.66 -7.48 5.93
N THR A 54 38.41 -7.70 7.00
CA THR A 54 38.06 -8.70 8.02
C THR A 54 37.59 -8.00 9.28
N SER A 55 36.44 -8.41 9.81
CA SER A 55 35.90 -7.94 11.09
C SER A 55 35.69 -9.11 12.05
N LYS A 56 35.96 -8.89 13.33
CA LYS A 56 35.69 -9.87 14.40
C LYS A 56 34.20 -10.25 14.50
N ARG A 57 33.28 -9.36 14.07
CA ARG A 57 31.83 -9.56 14.19
C ARG A 57 31.18 -10.16 12.93
N TYR A 58 31.73 -9.85 11.75
CA TYR A 58 31.08 -10.14 10.46
C TYR A 58 31.93 -11.00 9.52
N GLY A 59 33.11 -11.45 9.95
CA GLY A 59 34.03 -12.22 9.11
C GLY A 59 34.64 -11.37 8.00
N ARG A 60 34.98 -12.03 6.89
CA ARG A 60 35.56 -11.41 5.68
C ARG A 60 34.45 -10.89 4.78
N TYR A 61 34.51 -9.61 4.40
CA TYR A 61 33.52 -8.97 3.52
C TYR A 61 34.19 -8.00 2.54
N ILE A 62 33.45 -7.65 1.48
CA ILE A 62 33.94 -6.76 0.41
C ILE A 62 33.63 -5.30 0.77
N VAL A 63 34.63 -4.44 0.64
CA VAL A 63 34.55 -2.98 0.76
C VAL A 63 34.90 -2.31 -0.57
N TRP A 64 34.34 -1.12 -0.77
CA TRP A 64 34.50 -0.32 -1.97
C TRP A 64 34.92 1.11 -1.60
N PRO A 65 35.61 1.85 -2.48
CA PRO A 65 35.87 3.27 -2.27
C PRO A 65 34.55 4.05 -2.21
N ALA A 66 34.42 5.04 -1.33
CA ALA A 66 33.18 5.83 -1.22
C ALA A 66 32.86 6.62 -2.50
N GLY A 67 33.90 7.08 -3.23
CA GLY A 67 33.74 7.74 -4.54
C GLY A 67 33.27 6.83 -5.68
N LEU A 68 33.11 5.53 -5.43
CA LEU A 68 32.60 4.60 -6.43
C LEU A 68 31.18 4.98 -6.89
N GLU A 69 30.40 5.71 -6.07
CA GLU A 69 29.08 6.24 -6.44
C GLU A 69 29.07 7.02 -7.78
N GLN A 70 30.18 7.69 -8.12
CA GLN A 70 30.30 8.49 -9.34
C GLN A 70 30.60 7.64 -10.58
N HIS A 71 30.81 6.33 -10.42
CA HIS A 71 31.10 5.44 -11.52
C HIS A 71 29.89 5.37 -12.48
N PRO A 72 30.07 5.49 -13.82
CA PRO A 72 28.95 5.53 -14.78
C PRO A 72 27.99 4.34 -14.67
N MET A 73 28.48 3.16 -14.29
CA MET A 73 27.64 1.99 -14.02
C MET A 73 26.67 2.20 -12.85
N LEU A 74 27.13 2.86 -11.78
CA LEU A 74 26.33 3.11 -10.58
C LEU A 74 25.43 4.32 -10.75
N GLN A 75 25.85 5.33 -11.52
CA GLN A 75 24.95 6.39 -11.97
C GLN A 75 23.83 5.86 -12.88
N ALA A 76 24.13 4.89 -13.76
CA ALA A 76 23.10 4.19 -14.52
C ALA A 76 22.19 3.33 -13.64
N LEU A 77 22.63 2.94 -12.44
CA LEU A 77 21.82 2.25 -11.45
C LEU A 77 20.81 3.19 -10.77
N GLU A 78 21.13 4.47 -10.58
CA GLU A 78 20.17 5.48 -10.09
C GLU A 78 18.98 5.62 -11.06
N ASN A 79 19.27 5.63 -12.37
CA ASN A 79 18.22 5.63 -13.41
C ASN A 79 17.36 4.35 -13.42
N ASN A 80 17.90 3.25 -12.89
CA ASN A 80 17.21 1.97 -12.73
C ASN A 80 16.79 1.71 -11.27
N LYS A 81 16.66 2.76 -10.43
CA LYS A 81 16.25 2.62 -9.03
C LYS A 81 14.91 1.90 -8.93
N MET A 82 14.89 0.81 -8.17
CA MET A 82 13.69 0.04 -7.91
C MET A 82 13.08 0.46 -6.57
N LEU A 83 11.88 0.99 -6.61
CA LEU A 83 11.11 1.51 -5.49
C LEU A 83 10.15 0.46 -4.93
N SER A 84 9.95 0.49 -3.62
CA SER A 84 8.85 -0.23 -2.98
C SER A 84 7.53 0.52 -3.15
N ALA A 85 6.41 -0.14 -2.90
CA ALA A 85 5.10 0.52 -2.87
C ALA A 85 5.05 1.70 -1.89
N ALA A 86 5.76 1.61 -0.75
CA ALA A 86 5.84 2.71 0.21
C ALA A 86 6.60 3.92 -0.37
N ALA A 87 7.73 3.69 -1.04
CA ALA A 87 8.50 4.76 -1.67
C ALA A 87 7.76 5.40 -2.86
N LEU A 88 6.98 4.61 -3.62
CA LEU A 88 6.11 5.15 -4.68
C LEU A 88 5.01 6.07 -4.13
N GLY A 89 4.53 5.81 -2.91
CA GLY A 89 3.44 6.59 -2.30
C GLY A 89 3.89 7.86 -1.60
N GLU A 90 5.18 8.04 -1.37
CA GLU A 90 5.72 9.12 -0.53
C GLU A 90 5.38 10.50 -1.08
N SER A 91 5.48 10.69 -2.41
CA SER A 91 5.18 11.98 -3.07
C SER A 91 3.71 12.38 -2.98
N VAL A 92 2.81 11.41 -2.80
CA VAL A 92 1.35 11.61 -2.69
C VAL A 92 0.82 11.33 -1.29
N GLN A 93 1.72 11.18 -0.30
CA GLN A 93 1.40 10.92 1.10
C GLN A 93 0.52 9.67 1.32
N LEU A 94 0.67 8.66 0.47
CA LEU A 94 -0.04 7.38 0.60
C LEU A 94 0.82 6.34 1.32
N SER A 95 0.18 5.54 2.17
CA SER A 95 0.82 4.38 2.77
C SER A 95 1.15 3.32 1.72
N GLY A 96 2.20 2.51 1.96
CA GLY A 96 2.52 1.40 1.06
C GLY A 96 1.39 0.38 0.91
N ARG A 97 0.49 0.26 1.90
CA ARG A 97 -0.72 -0.56 1.79
C ARG A 97 -1.72 0.03 0.79
N ALA A 98 -1.97 1.34 0.88
CA ALA A 98 -2.84 2.04 -0.05
C ALA A 98 -2.30 1.94 -1.50
N VAL A 99 -1.01 2.16 -1.69
CA VAL A 99 -0.37 2.02 -3.02
C VAL A 99 -0.51 0.60 -3.56
N ASN A 100 -0.29 -0.43 -2.74
CA ASN A 100 -0.47 -1.82 -3.18
C ASN A 100 -1.92 -2.10 -3.59
N ARG A 101 -2.92 -1.54 -2.90
CA ARG A 101 -4.33 -1.66 -3.32
C ARG A 101 -4.59 -0.96 -4.64
N CYS A 102 -4.05 0.25 -4.85
CA CYS A 102 -4.16 0.96 -6.14
C CYS A 102 -3.49 0.14 -7.28
N LEU A 103 -2.32 -0.46 -7.04
CA LEU A 103 -1.66 -1.35 -8.00
C LEU A 103 -2.45 -2.65 -8.26
N ALA A 104 -3.11 -3.19 -7.24
CA ALA A 104 -3.91 -4.39 -7.37
C ALA A 104 -5.21 -4.14 -8.15
N GLU A 105 -5.82 -2.97 -7.93
CA GLU A 105 -6.99 -2.53 -8.66
C GLU A 105 -6.70 -2.33 -10.16
N LEU A 106 -5.52 -1.79 -10.51
CA LEU A 106 -5.02 -1.75 -11.89
C LEU A 106 -4.71 -3.15 -12.47
N GLY A 107 -4.87 -4.21 -11.69
CA GLY A 107 -4.55 -5.59 -12.07
C GLY A 107 -3.06 -5.88 -12.15
N TRP A 108 -2.19 -5.02 -11.60
CA TRP A 108 -0.74 -5.19 -11.65
C TRP A 108 -0.22 -6.07 -10.51
N LEU A 109 -0.94 -6.08 -9.40
CA LEU A 109 -0.72 -6.98 -8.27
C LEU A 109 -1.96 -7.83 -8.01
N LYS A 110 -1.74 -9.01 -7.43
CA LYS A 110 -2.77 -9.85 -6.85
C LYS A 110 -2.37 -10.15 -5.42
N ARG A 111 -3.30 -10.04 -4.48
CA ARG A 111 -3.01 -10.48 -3.12
C ARG A 111 -3.27 -11.96 -2.92
N GLU A 112 -2.35 -12.61 -2.24
CA GLU A 112 -2.42 -14.00 -1.80
C GLU A 112 -2.01 -14.12 -0.33
N LEU A 113 -2.15 -15.33 0.24
CA LEU A 113 -1.82 -15.60 1.64
C LEU A 113 -0.37 -15.23 2.00
N HIS A 114 0.55 -15.45 1.06
CA HIS A 114 1.99 -15.19 1.21
C HIS A 114 2.40 -13.81 0.66
N GLY A 115 1.50 -12.83 0.62
CA GLY A 115 1.79 -11.44 0.23
C GLY A 115 1.29 -11.05 -1.16
N TRP A 116 2.02 -10.16 -1.82
CA TRP A 116 1.63 -9.59 -3.12
C TRP A 116 2.34 -10.31 -4.26
N ILE A 117 1.54 -10.92 -5.15
CA ILE A 117 2.01 -11.55 -6.38
C ILE A 117 1.93 -10.55 -7.52
N LEU A 118 3.01 -10.44 -8.28
CA LEU A 118 3.08 -9.68 -9.51
C LEU A 118 2.38 -10.40 -10.67
N THR A 119 1.42 -9.72 -11.31
CA THR A 119 0.69 -10.26 -12.45
C THR A 119 1.47 -10.10 -13.77
N ALA A 120 0.94 -10.65 -14.87
CA ALA A 120 1.52 -10.42 -16.20
C ALA A 120 1.51 -8.93 -16.60
N ALA A 121 0.43 -8.20 -16.27
CA ALA A 121 0.34 -6.76 -16.51
C ALA A 121 1.36 -5.99 -15.65
N GLY A 122 1.52 -6.37 -14.38
CA GLY A 122 2.53 -5.76 -13.50
C GLY A 122 3.96 -5.98 -14.00
N LYS A 123 4.28 -7.17 -14.53
CA LYS A 123 5.57 -7.44 -15.19
C LYS A 123 5.76 -6.59 -16.44
N HIS A 124 4.71 -6.40 -17.25
CA HIS A 124 4.76 -5.56 -18.43
C HIS A 124 5.04 -4.09 -18.08
N SER A 125 4.50 -3.62 -16.95
CA SER A 125 4.79 -2.29 -16.39
C SER A 125 6.15 -2.20 -15.67
N GLY A 126 7.02 -3.20 -15.80
CA GLY A 126 8.38 -3.20 -15.26
C GLY A 126 8.52 -3.67 -13.81
N GLY A 127 7.43 -4.14 -13.19
CA GLY A 127 7.49 -4.67 -11.82
C GLY A 127 8.40 -5.90 -11.71
N VAL A 128 9.05 -6.04 -10.54
CA VAL A 128 9.90 -7.19 -10.21
C VAL A 128 9.43 -7.83 -8.92
N GLN A 129 9.17 -9.14 -8.96
CA GLN A 129 8.77 -9.92 -7.79
C GLN A 129 9.97 -10.17 -6.88
N MET A 130 9.76 -9.92 -5.60
CA MET A 130 10.72 -10.15 -4.53
C MET A 130 10.11 -11.00 -3.42
N GLU A 131 10.98 -11.57 -2.58
CA GLU A 131 10.65 -12.38 -1.42
C GLU A 131 11.46 -11.91 -0.22
N ASN A 132 10.79 -11.68 0.91
CA ASN A 132 11.45 -11.41 2.17
C ASN A 132 11.84 -12.73 2.84
N ARG A 133 13.14 -13.07 2.79
CA ARG A 133 13.70 -14.31 3.37
C ARG A 133 13.51 -14.52 4.87
N GLN A 134 13.09 -13.50 5.62
CA GLN A 134 12.82 -13.64 7.05
C GLN A 134 11.36 -14.01 7.32
N THR A 135 10.45 -13.61 6.43
CA THR A 135 9.00 -13.75 6.64
C THR A 135 8.33 -14.61 5.58
N ASP A 136 9.08 -15.07 4.56
CA ASP A 136 8.61 -15.74 3.34
C ASP A 136 7.46 -14.99 2.64
N MET A 137 7.41 -13.67 2.81
CA MET A 137 6.37 -12.82 2.22
C MET A 137 6.85 -12.25 0.89
N LEU A 138 6.00 -12.39 -0.11
CA LEU A 138 6.18 -11.85 -1.44
C LEU A 138 5.77 -10.38 -1.50
N TYR A 139 6.57 -9.59 -2.22
CA TYR A 139 6.29 -8.18 -2.51
C TYR A 139 6.86 -7.79 -3.87
N ALA A 140 6.41 -6.68 -4.44
CA ALA A 140 6.91 -6.17 -5.71
C ALA A 140 7.77 -4.92 -5.50
N LEU A 141 8.77 -4.77 -6.37
CA LEU A 141 9.50 -3.53 -6.58
C LEU A 141 9.19 -2.99 -7.99
N TRP A 142 9.33 -1.69 -8.16
CA TRP A 142 8.96 -1.00 -9.40
C TRP A 142 10.04 0.00 -9.83
N PRO A 143 10.28 0.19 -11.13
CA PRO A 143 11.20 1.22 -11.59
C PRO A 143 10.69 2.61 -11.19
N ALA A 144 11.59 3.54 -10.84
CA ALA A 144 11.20 4.88 -10.42
C ALA A 144 10.29 5.60 -11.43
N GLY A 145 10.56 5.43 -12.74
CA GLY A 145 9.75 6.00 -13.82
C GLY A 145 8.33 5.41 -13.94
N VAL A 146 7.98 4.34 -13.21
CA VAL A 146 6.59 3.81 -13.25
C VAL A 146 5.58 4.84 -12.75
N ALA A 147 5.99 5.73 -11.84
CA ALA A 147 5.13 6.76 -11.27
C ALA A 147 4.70 7.80 -12.33
N GLU A 148 5.44 7.92 -13.44
CA GLU A 148 5.11 8.79 -14.57
C GLU A 148 4.06 8.16 -15.49
N ASN A 149 3.73 6.88 -15.32
CA ASN A 149 2.66 6.24 -16.07
C ASN A 149 1.33 6.98 -15.78
N PRO A 150 0.66 7.55 -16.80
CA PRO A 150 -0.49 8.41 -16.58
C PRO A 150 -1.66 7.69 -15.89
N VAL A 151 -1.81 6.37 -16.12
CA VAL A 151 -2.85 5.57 -15.49
C VAL A 151 -2.57 5.38 -13.99
N LEU A 152 -1.33 5.06 -13.64
CA LEU A 152 -0.94 4.93 -12.23
C LEU A 152 -0.99 6.27 -11.52
N ALA A 153 -0.45 7.33 -12.13
CA ALA A 153 -0.44 8.67 -11.56
C ALA A 153 -1.87 9.16 -11.25
N ALA A 154 -2.79 9.02 -12.20
CA ALA A 154 -4.20 9.39 -12.01
C ALA A 154 -4.84 8.58 -10.88
N ARG A 155 -4.58 7.27 -10.80
CA ARG A 155 -5.13 6.42 -9.74
C ARG A 155 -4.56 6.78 -8.37
N LEU A 156 -3.26 7.03 -8.25
CA LEU A 156 -2.63 7.45 -6.99
C LEU A 156 -3.19 8.80 -6.52
N GLN A 157 -3.38 9.75 -7.42
CA GLN A 157 -4.00 11.04 -7.09
C GLN A 157 -5.45 10.89 -6.63
N ALA A 158 -6.25 10.04 -7.29
CA ALA A 158 -7.62 9.76 -6.87
C ALA A 158 -7.67 9.08 -5.49
N CYS A 159 -6.80 8.08 -5.26
CA CYS A 159 -6.63 7.41 -3.96
C CYS A 159 -6.26 8.45 -2.86
N ALA A 160 -5.35 9.40 -3.15
CA ALA A 160 -4.93 10.44 -2.22
C ALA A 160 -6.04 11.46 -1.93
N ALA A 161 -6.79 11.88 -2.95
CA ALA A 161 -7.94 12.78 -2.77
C ALA A 161 -9.03 12.14 -1.90
N ALA A 162 -9.31 10.85 -2.09
CA ALA A 162 -10.25 10.10 -1.26
C ALA A 162 -9.79 10.03 0.21
N ALA A 163 -8.50 9.80 0.45
CA ALA A 163 -7.94 9.80 1.80
C ALA A 163 -7.99 11.19 2.46
N ALA A 164 -7.71 12.25 1.70
CA ALA A 164 -7.76 13.63 2.19
C ALA A 164 -9.19 14.11 2.47
N ALA A 165 -10.17 13.70 1.66
CA ALA A 165 -11.58 14.07 1.83
C ALA A 165 -12.17 13.58 3.16
N GLY A 166 -11.68 12.47 3.71
CA GLY A 166 -12.04 11.99 5.05
C GLY A 166 -11.41 12.79 6.21
N SER A 167 -10.52 13.75 5.90
CA SER A 167 -9.79 14.57 6.88
C SER A 167 -10.05 16.08 6.77
N ALA A 168 -10.78 16.52 5.74
CA ALA A 168 -11.05 17.93 5.50
C ALA A 168 -12.07 18.50 6.49
N THR A 169 -11.77 19.65 7.08
CA THR A 169 -12.71 20.40 7.92
C THR A 169 -13.79 21.08 7.06
N PRO A 170 -15.05 21.20 7.55
CA PRO A 170 -16.20 21.65 6.72
C PRO A 170 -16.17 23.09 6.19
N GLY A 171 -15.16 23.89 6.55
CA GLY A 171 -15.24 25.36 6.48
C GLY A 171 -14.74 26.02 5.20
N ASP A 172 -14.02 25.31 4.32
CA ASP A 172 -13.19 25.97 3.29
C ASP A 172 -13.29 25.35 1.88
N ASP A 173 -14.40 24.66 1.58
CA ASP A 173 -14.48 23.83 0.38
C ASP A 173 -15.32 24.45 -0.76
N LEU A 174 -14.68 24.70 -1.91
CA LEU A 174 -15.30 25.13 -3.17
C LEU A 174 -16.33 24.12 -3.72
N PHE A 175 -16.37 22.88 -3.20
CA PHE A 175 -17.29 21.81 -3.61
C PHE A 175 -18.38 21.49 -2.58
N ALA A 176 -18.62 22.37 -1.59
CA ALA A 176 -19.66 22.16 -0.57
C ALA A 176 -21.10 21.98 -1.13
N ASN A 177 -21.33 22.30 -2.40
CA ASN A 177 -22.63 22.19 -3.09
C ASN A 177 -22.80 20.90 -3.92
N GLN A 178 -21.96 19.88 -3.75
CA GLN A 178 -22.11 18.63 -4.49
C GLN A 178 -23.24 17.77 -3.88
N GLU A 179 -24.35 17.61 -4.61
CA GLU A 179 -25.56 16.90 -4.12
C GLU A 179 -25.36 15.39 -3.95
N SER A 180 -24.38 14.80 -4.62
CA SER A 180 -24.03 13.38 -4.51
C SER A 180 -22.57 13.14 -4.84
N TYR A 181 -21.94 12.25 -4.08
CA TYR A 181 -20.58 11.77 -4.31
C TYR A 181 -20.60 10.38 -4.94
N GLU A 182 -19.95 10.22 -6.10
CA GLU A 182 -19.82 8.92 -6.76
C GLU A 182 -18.51 8.24 -6.35
N SER A 183 -18.59 6.99 -5.90
CA SER A 183 -17.44 6.18 -5.53
C SER A 183 -16.75 5.60 -6.77
N VAL A 184 -15.50 5.14 -6.59
CA VAL A 184 -14.73 4.45 -7.64
C VAL A 184 -15.43 3.20 -8.19
N ASP A 185 -16.30 2.56 -7.40
CA ASP A 185 -17.08 1.38 -7.83
C ASP A 185 -18.49 1.72 -8.36
N GLY A 186 -18.81 3.02 -8.48
CA GLY A 186 -20.04 3.53 -9.10
C GLY A 186 -21.24 3.70 -8.16
N HIS A 187 -21.07 3.56 -6.85
CA HIS A 187 -22.11 3.85 -5.87
C HIS A 187 -22.21 5.36 -5.57
N GLY A 188 -23.45 5.86 -5.44
CA GLY A 188 -23.72 7.24 -5.00
C GLY A 188 -23.87 7.34 -3.48
N HIS A 189 -23.29 8.38 -2.88
CA HIS A 189 -23.33 8.67 -1.45
C HIS A 189 -23.64 10.14 -1.16
N ASP A 190 -24.39 10.38 -0.08
CA ASP A 190 -24.79 11.74 0.33
C ASP A 190 -23.68 12.46 1.12
N THR A 191 -22.77 11.70 1.73
CA THR A 191 -21.70 12.24 2.58
C THR A 191 -20.33 11.74 2.17
N ARG A 192 -19.30 12.52 2.50
CA ARG A 192 -17.89 12.17 2.22
C ARG A 192 -17.41 11.01 3.06
N GLU A 193 -17.97 10.83 4.25
CA GLU A 193 -17.62 9.75 5.15
C GLU A 193 -18.14 8.40 4.65
N LEU A 194 -19.37 8.36 4.12
CA LEU A 194 -19.89 7.18 3.45
C LEU A 194 -19.06 6.86 2.19
N LEU A 195 -18.70 7.89 1.41
CA LEU A 195 -17.81 7.72 0.26
C LEU A 195 -16.45 7.12 0.67
N ALA A 196 -15.85 7.61 1.76
CA ALA A 196 -14.58 7.10 2.27
C ALA A 196 -14.67 5.63 2.72
N ILE A 197 -15.75 5.25 3.41
CA ILE A 197 -16.00 3.86 3.80
C ILE A 197 -16.19 2.97 2.56
N CYS A 198 -16.96 3.42 1.57
CA CYS A 198 -17.17 2.70 0.31
C CYS A 198 -15.85 2.49 -0.45
N HIS A 199 -15.05 3.55 -0.61
CA HIS A 199 -13.71 3.45 -1.20
C HIS A 199 -12.84 2.47 -0.45
N TRP A 200 -12.86 2.49 0.89
CA TRP A 200 -12.08 1.54 1.67
C TRP A 200 -12.52 0.10 1.39
N LEU A 201 -13.82 -0.20 1.41
CA LEU A 201 -14.37 -1.53 1.13
C LEU A 201 -13.99 -2.01 -0.27
N TYR A 202 -14.17 -1.15 -1.28
CA TYR A 202 -13.81 -1.46 -2.67
C TYR A 202 -12.31 -1.74 -2.82
N MET A 203 -11.45 -0.83 -2.34
CA MET A 203 -10.00 -0.96 -2.46
C MET A 203 -9.46 -2.15 -1.66
N ALA A 204 -10.14 -2.53 -0.58
CA ALA A 204 -9.88 -3.74 0.19
C ALA A 204 -10.55 -4.98 -0.43
N GLY A 205 -11.09 -4.91 -1.65
CA GLY A 205 -11.67 -6.06 -2.35
C GLY A 205 -12.85 -6.72 -1.60
N VAL A 206 -13.50 -5.98 -0.71
CA VAL A 206 -14.64 -6.46 0.07
C VAL A 206 -15.89 -6.27 -0.76
N LEU A 207 -16.50 -7.37 -1.18
CA LEU A 207 -17.80 -7.35 -1.82
C LEU A 207 -18.82 -6.73 -0.87
N HIS A 208 -19.46 -5.65 -1.30
CA HIS A 208 -20.44 -4.93 -0.51
C HIS A 208 -21.60 -4.45 -1.38
N ALA A 209 -22.73 -4.19 -0.74
CA ALA A 209 -23.89 -3.51 -1.30
C ALA A 209 -24.20 -2.27 -0.46
N THR A 210 -24.77 -1.24 -1.05
CA THR A 210 -25.18 -0.01 -0.34
C THR A 210 -26.68 0.02 -0.10
N GLN A 211 -27.12 0.80 0.90
CA GLN A 211 -28.54 1.06 1.18
C GLN A 211 -29.40 -0.20 1.30
N ARG A 212 -28.86 -1.24 1.95
CA ARG A 212 -29.47 -2.57 2.01
C ARG A 212 -30.59 -2.59 3.06
N GLN A 213 -31.79 -2.89 2.60
CA GLN A 213 -32.95 -3.13 3.45
C GLN A 213 -32.67 -4.25 4.48
N LEU A 214 -32.89 -3.95 5.76
CA LEU A 214 -32.84 -4.91 6.86
C LEU A 214 -33.97 -5.94 6.71
N PRO A 215 -33.82 -7.17 7.23
CA PRO A 215 -34.84 -8.23 7.16
C PRO A 215 -35.96 -7.98 8.20
N VAL A 216 -36.59 -6.81 8.12
CA VAL A 216 -37.71 -6.35 8.94
C VAL A 216 -38.79 -5.75 8.05
N GLU A 217 -40.03 -5.69 8.55
CA GLU A 217 -41.14 -5.05 7.84
C GLU A 217 -40.98 -3.53 7.73
N GLU A 218 -40.28 -2.91 8.68
CA GLU A 218 -39.96 -1.49 8.67
C GLU A 218 -39.01 -1.15 7.52
N SER A 219 -39.14 0.03 6.92
CA SER A 219 -38.24 0.49 5.84
C SER A 219 -36.87 0.97 6.36
N LEU A 220 -36.17 0.13 7.12
CA LEU A 220 -34.83 0.38 7.63
C LEU A 220 -33.77 -0.13 6.66
N LYS A 221 -32.82 0.73 6.31
CA LYS A 221 -31.70 0.40 5.41
C LYS A 221 -30.37 0.61 6.11
N ALA A 222 -29.49 -0.38 6.01
CA ALA A 222 -28.10 -0.26 6.40
C ALA A 222 -27.32 0.51 5.33
N ASP A 223 -26.31 1.26 5.74
CA ASP A 223 -25.47 2.01 4.80
C ASP A 223 -24.69 1.06 3.89
N PHE A 224 -24.12 0.00 4.47
CA PHE A 224 -23.47 -1.08 3.73
C PHE A 224 -23.89 -2.47 4.22
N TYR A 225 -23.78 -3.45 3.33
CA TYR A 225 -23.98 -4.86 3.62
C TYR A 225 -22.93 -5.73 2.94
N LEU A 226 -22.30 -6.61 3.70
CA LEU A 226 -21.32 -7.58 3.24
C LEU A 226 -21.99 -8.95 3.05
N PRO A 227 -22.38 -9.35 1.83
CA PRO A 227 -23.20 -10.54 1.61
C PRO A 227 -22.50 -11.85 1.96
N VAL A 228 -21.17 -11.92 1.82
CA VAL A 228 -20.40 -13.14 2.11
C VAL A 228 -20.47 -13.51 3.59
N ASN A 229 -20.30 -12.52 4.46
CA ASN A 229 -20.27 -12.71 5.92
C ASN A 229 -21.61 -12.34 6.60
N ARG A 230 -22.57 -11.80 5.84
CA ARG A 230 -23.87 -11.31 6.32
C ARG A 230 -23.73 -10.24 7.40
N VAL A 231 -22.80 -9.30 7.18
CA VAL A 231 -22.49 -8.21 8.11
C VAL A 231 -23.07 -6.91 7.59
N TYR A 232 -23.78 -6.16 8.43
CA TYR A 232 -24.25 -4.81 8.15
C TYR A 232 -23.23 -3.80 8.67
N ILE A 233 -23.08 -2.66 7.99
CA ILE A 233 -22.23 -1.55 8.45
C ILE A 233 -23.05 -0.27 8.40
N ASP A 234 -23.05 0.49 9.48
CA ASP A 234 -23.71 1.79 9.57
C ASP A 234 -22.74 2.87 10.05
N TYR A 235 -22.85 4.05 9.44
CA TYR A 235 -22.10 5.23 9.80
C TYR A 235 -22.91 6.14 10.74
N TRP A 236 -22.28 6.54 11.84
CA TRP A 236 -22.85 7.47 12.82
C TRP A 236 -22.18 8.84 12.67
N SER A 237 -22.89 9.74 12.00
CA SER A 237 -22.46 11.13 11.81
C SER A 237 -22.44 11.92 13.13
N ALA A 238 -21.39 12.73 13.32
CA ALA A 238 -21.30 13.64 14.46
C ALA A 238 -22.34 14.78 14.41
N ASN A 239 -22.81 15.13 13.20
CA ASN A 239 -23.77 16.20 12.96
C ASN A 239 -25.17 15.67 12.62
N ALA A 240 -25.48 14.44 13.06
CA ALA A 240 -26.78 13.82 12.79
C ALA A 240 -27.92 14.65 13.40
N SER A 241 -28.95 14.90 12.59
CA SER A 241 -30.21 15.46 13.04
C SER A 241 -30.90 14.52 14.03
N PRO A 242 -31.83 15.02 14.88
CA PRO A 242 -32.59 14.16 15.79
C PRO A 242 -33.36 13.03 15.08
N ALA A 243 -33.79 13.27 13.84
CA ALA A 243 -34.49 12.27 13.03
C ALA A 243 -33.54 11.14 12.57
N GLU A 244 -32.35 11.49 12.10
CA GLU A 244 -31.31 10.53 11.71
C GLU A 244 -30.82 9.72 12.90
N LEU A 245 -30.57 10.38 14.04
CA LEU A 245 -30.17 9.70 15.27
C LEU A 245 -31.23 8.68 15.71
N LYS A 246 -32.51 9.07 15.66
CA LYS A 246 -33.62 8.15 15.96
C LYS A 246 -33.67 6.97 15.00
N ALA A 247 -33.43 7.19 13.71
CA ALA A 247 -33.38 6.13 12.72
C ALA A 247 -32.20 5.17 12.98
N SER A 248 -31.00 5.68 13.25
CA SER A 248 -29.82 4.89 13.59
C SER A 248 -30.01 4.08 14.88
N MET A 249 -30.60 4.67 15.91
CA MET A 249 -30.97 3.94 17.13
C MET A 249 -31.98 2.82 16.86
N ARG A 250 -32.94 3.05 15.95
CA ARG A 250 -33.90 2.02 15.55
C ARG A 250 -33.23 0.87 14.78
N LYS A 251 -32.27 1.18 13.91
CA LYS A 251 -31.44 0.16 13.23
C LYS A 251 -30.65 -0.67 14.25
N ALA A 252 -29.97 -0.01 15.20
CA ALA A 252 -29.21 -0.68 16.26
C ALA A 252 -30.08 -1.62 17.11
N GLU A 253 -31.29 -1.18 17.44
CA GLU A 253 -32.28 -2.02 18.14
C GLU A 253 -32.69 -3.24 17.30
N ALA A 254 -32.95 -3.04 16.00
CA ALA A 254 -33.30 -4.12 15.08
C ALA A 254 -32.17 -5.16 14.96
N TYR A 255 -30.90 -4.71 14.86
CA TYR A 255 -29.75 -5.62 14.83
C TYR A 255 -29.67 -6.46 16.11
N LYS A 256 -29.84 -5.84 17.27
CA LYS A 256 -29.79 -6.52 18.57
C LYS A 256 -30.92 -7.54 18.72
N ASN A 257 -32.16 -7.14 18.39
CA ASN A 257 -33.33 -7.99 18.56
C ASN A 257 -33.30 -9.23 17.66
N LEU A 258 -32.74 -9.09 16.46
CA LEU A 258 -32.66 -10.17 15.46
C LEU A 258 -31.32 -10.94 15.49
N GLY A 259 -30.36 -10.51 16.31
CA GLY A 259 -29.02 -11.11 16.36
C GLY A 259 -28.24 -10.95 15.05
N LEU A 260 -28.44 -9.84 14.33
CA LEU A 260 -27.74 -9.55 13.09
C LEU A 260 -26.32 -9.06 13.39
N ALA A 261 -25.34 -9.51 12.60
CA ALA A 261 -23.97 -9.02 12.69
C ALA A 261 -23.90 -7.58 12.14
N ALA A 262 -23.52 -6.63 12.98
CA ALA A 262 -23.41 -5.22 12.61
C ALA A 262 -22.08 -4.61 13.07
N ILE A 263 -21.56 -3.69 12.26
CA ILE A 263 -20.42 -2.82 12.58
C ILE A 263 -20.93 -1.40 12.57
N GLU A 264 -20.66 -0.68 13.66
CA GLU A 264 -20.94 0.75 13.75
C GLU A 264 -19.61 1.50 13.59
N ILE A 265 -19.59 2.45 12.67
CA ILE A 265 -18.43 3.34 12.41
C ILE A 265 -18.83 4.74 12.83
N HIS A 266 -18.06 5.37 13.71
CA HIS A 266 -18.33 6.74 14.17
C HIS A 266 -17.51 7.75 13.37
N ALA A 267 -17.89 9.03 13.42
CA ALA A 267 -17.18 10.11 12.73
C ALA A 267 -15.68 10.15 13.03
N GLU A 268 -15.28 9.84 14.27
CA GLU A 268 -13.86 9.78 14.68
C GLU A 268 -13.07 8.66 14.00
N ASP A 269 -13.73 7.54 13.69
CA ASP A 269 -13.12 6.37 13.06
C ASP A 269 -12.78 6.59 11.57
N VAL A 270 -13.48 7.52 10.91
CA VAL A 270 -13.35 7.76 9.45
C VAL A 270 -11.92 8.20 9.07
N SER A 271 -11.26 8.94 9.96
CA SER A 271 -9.88 9.37 9.76
C SER A 271 -8.86 8.22 9.90
N GLN A 272 -9.27 7.08 10.49
CA GLN A 272 -8.42 5.94 10.81
C GLN A 272 -8.98 4.61 10.29
N LEU A 273 -9.67 4.63 9.14
CA LEU A 273 -10.30 3.43 8.57
C LEU A 273 -9.32 2.28 8.34
N ASP A 274 -8.06 2.56 7.99
CA ASP A 274 -7.02 1.54 7.82
C ASP A 274 -6.65 0.81 9.12
N ASP A 275 -6.97 1.34 10.29
CA ASP A 275 -6.79 0.69 11.60
C ASP A 275 -8.08 0.09 12.13
N VAL A 276 -9.21 0.81 11.98
CA VAL A 276 -10.52 0.42 12.53
C VAL A 276 -11.13 -0.73 11.73
N MET A 277 -11.18 -0.61 10.40
CA MET A 277 -11.89 -1.57 9.55
C MET A 277 -11.29 -2.98 9.65
N PRO A 278 -9.96 -3.19 9.56
CA PRO A 278 -9.38 -4.53 9.74
C PRO A 278 -9.78 -5.20 11.06
N ARG A 279 -9.76 -4.44 12.16
CA ARG A 279 -10.11 -4.95 13.49
C ARG A 279 -11.59 -5.33 13.58
N GLN A 280 -12.48 -4.51 13.04
CA GLN A 280 -13.92 -4.77 13.07
C GLN A 280 -14.28 -5.95 12.16
N LEU A 281 -13.78 -5.95 10.93
CA LEU A 281 -14.04 -6.99 9.93
C LEU A 281 -13.52 -8.37 10.36
N HIS A 282 -12.37 -8.43 11.03
CA HIS A 282 -11.80 -9.68 11.54
C HIS A 282 -12.70 -10.36 12.60
N LYS A 283 -13.46 -9.59 13.41
CA LYS A 283 -14.40 -10.17 14.39
C LYS A 283 -15.50 -11.02 13.73
N PHE A 284 -15.80 -10.73 12.46
CA PHE A 284 -16.82 -11.42 11.68
C PHE A 284 -16.23 -12.33 10.58
N GLY A 285 -14.92 -12.59 10.63
CA GLY A 285 -14.23 -13.46 9.68
C GLY A 285 -14.24 -12.93 8.24
N VAL A 286 -14.39 -11.62 8.04
CA VAL A 286 -14.36 -11.01 6.71
C VAL A 286 -12.92 -11.01 6.19
N GLN A 287 -12.71 -11.59 5.02
CA GLN A 287 -11.43 -11.55 4.32
C GLN A 287 -11.42 -10.35 3.36
N PHE A 288 -10.33 -9.58 3.35
CA PHE A 288 -10.22 -8.34 2.58
C PHE A 288 -8.80 -8.13 2.08
N THR A 289 -8.63 -7.72 0.82
CA THR A 289 -7.56 -6.96 0.12
C THR A 289 -6.44 -6.24 0.87
#